data_AF-A0AAV0NZH7-F1
#
_entry.id   AF-A0AAV0NZH7-F1
#
_cell.length_a   1.000
_cell.length_b   1.000
_cell.length_c   1.000
_cell.angle_alpha   90.00
_cell.angle_beta   90.00
_cell.angle_gamma   90.00
#
_symmetry.space_group_name_H-M   'P 1'
#
loop_
_entity.id
_entity.type
_entity.pdbx_description
1 polymer ?
#
loop_
_entity_poly.entity_id
_entity_poly.type
_entity_poly.pdbx_seq_one_letter_code
_entity_poly.pdbx_strand_id
1 'polypeptide(L)'
;MIGEVAIPIDQTKGDFLIQVINKEQIKKRLAKLRSEEQNKIAYIHISIIQIILESTMKIGINGLMELEIRDDKLINEEKSIIAKGTGNLGVGIFKFDINLQQGLSLADGNLDSSIIIKYKLKRENFMKENSKPFSVTYQINYELTNSHHSLTFKNKEVITIEDLFKPVI
;
A
#
# COMPACT_ATOMS: atom_id res chain seq x y z
N MET A 1 -5.05 -1.44 8.36
CA MET A 1 -4.46 -0.13 8.71
C MET A 1 -5.25 0.92 7.97
N ILE A 2 -5.40 2.12 8.52
CA ILE A 2 -6.15 3.21 7.89
C ILE A 2 -5.39 4.52 8.07
N GLY A 3 -5.46 5.38 7.07
CA GLY A 3 -4.88 6.71 7.11
C GLY A 3 -5.54 7.65 6.10
N GLU A 4 -5.46 8.94 6.38
CA GLU A 4 -5.89 10.02 5.50
C GLU A 4 -4.82 11.11 5.55
N VAL A 5 -4.43 11.60 4.38
CA VAL A 5 -3.44 12.68 4.23
C VAL A 5 -3.97 13.70 3.24
N ALA A 6 -4.12 14.95 3.67
CA ALA A 6 -4.44 16.05 2.78
C ALA A 6 -3.14 16.62 2.18
N ILE A 7 -3.06 16.65 0.85
CA ILE A 7 -1.80 16.90 0.13
C ILE A 7 -1.65 18.38 -0.18
N PRO A 8 -0.62 19.08 0.32
CA PRO A 8 -0.31 20.44 -0.09
C PRO A 8 0.08 20.52 -1.58
N ILE A 9 -0.32 21.59 -2.28
CA ILE A 9 -0.09 21.75 -3.72
C ILE A 9 1.39 21.65 -4.11
N ASP A 10 2.29 22.16 -3.26
CA ASP A 10 3.75 22.11 -3.44
C ASP A 10 4.31 20.68 -3.35
N GLN A 11 3.57 19.74 -2.76
CA GLN A 11 3.94 18.34 -2.65
C GLN A 11 3.37 17.46 -3.78
N THR A 12 2.61 18.04 -4.72
CA THR A 12 1.93 17.29 -5.77
C THR A 12 2.80 16.95 -7.00
N LYS A 13 4.10 17.27 -6.97
CA LYS A 13 5.04 17.12 -8.10
C LYS A 13 5.46 15.69 -8.41
N GLY A 14 5.22 14.77 -7.48
CA GLY A 14 5.69 13.38 -7.55
C GLY A 14 6.91 13.07 -6.69
N ASP A 15 7.39 14.02 -5.89
CA ASP A 15 8.57 13.82 -5.03
C ASP A 15 8.21 13.30 -3.64
N PHE A 16 6.92 13.36 -3.29
CA PHE A 16 6.40 12.92 -2.01
C PHE A 16 5.67 11.58 -2.15
N LEU A 17 5.67 10.84 -1.05
CA LEU A 17 5.07 9.52 -0.95
C LEU A 17 4.31 9.37 0.37
N ILE A 18 3.36 8.44 0.40
CA ILE A 18 2.67 8.01 1.62
C ILE A 18 3.09 6.59 1.93
N GLN A 19 3.70 6.38 3.10
CA GLN A 19 3.94 5.05 3.64
C GLN A 19 2.62 4.50 4.21
N VAL A 20 2.16 3.38 3.66
CA VAL A 20 0.88 2.81 4.07
C VAL A 20 1.03 1.72 5.12
N ILE A 21 2.20 1.06 5.17
CA ILE A 21 2.57 0.15 6.25
C ILE A 21 3.07 0.97 7.43
N ASN A 22 2.55 0.66 8.63
CA ASN A 22 2.87 1.41 9.84
C ASN A 22 3.21 0.44 10.98
N LYS A 23 4.50 0.32 11.29
CA LYS A 23 5.05 -0.50 12.38
C LYS A 23 4.40 -0.19 13.72
N GLU A 24 4.12 1.07 14.03
CA GLU A 24 3.50 1.44 15.30
C GLU A 24 2.04 0.97 15.39
N GLN A 25 1.26 1.06 14.32
CA GLN A 25 -0.09 0.46 14.27
C GLN A 25 -0.02 -1.08 14.41
N ILE A 26 0.96 -1.72 13.77
CA ILE A 26 1.17 -3.17 13.87
C ILE A 26 1.54 -3.57 15.31
N LYS A 27 2.50 -2.88 15.94
CA LYS A 27 2.89 -3.11 17.34
C LYS A 27 1.71 -2.94 18.29
N LYS A 28 0.91 -1.88 18.12
CA LYS A 28 -0.33 -1.67 18.91
C LYS A 28 -1.35 -2.80 18.71
N ARG A 29 -1.41 -3.40 17.52
CA ARG A 29 -2.27 -4.57 17.23
C ARG A 29 -1.73 -5.82 17.92
N LEU A 30 -0.42 -6.07 17.83
CA LEU A 30 0.25 -7.21 18.47
C LEU A 30 0.11 -7.17 19.99
N ALA A 31 0.26 -6.01 20.60
CA ALA A 31 0.15 -5.82 22.05
C ALA A 31 -1.22 -6.22 22.64
N LYS A 32 -2.26 -6.40 21.79
CA LYS A 32 -3.59 -6.88 22.21
C LYS A 32 -3.69 -8.40 22.30
N LEU A 33 -2.71 -9.14 21.77
CA LEU A 33 -2.65 -10.61 21.81
C LEU A 33 -2.03 -11.07 23.15
N ARG A 34 -2.18 -12.35 23.50
CA ARG A 34 -1.47 -12.92 24.66
C ARG A 34 0.03 -13.07 24.33
N SER A 35 0.90 -12.98 25.32
CA SER A 35 2.36 -13.03 25.13
C SER A 35 2.84 -14.27 24.36
N GLU A 36 2.24 -15.44 24.62
CA GLU A 36 2.55 -16.68 23.90
C GLU A 36 2.19 -16.64 22.40
N GLU A 37 1.18 -15.86 22.03
CA GLU A 37 0.75 -15.68 20.65
C GLU A 37 1.59 -14.61 19.96
N GLN A 38 1.90 -13.52 20.66
CA GLN A 38 2.76 -12.45 20.15
C GLN A 38 4.10 -12.99 19.66
N ASN A 39 4.73 -13.88 20.44
CA ASN A 39 6.03 -14.47 20.11
C ASN A 39 6.00 -15.40 18.89
N LYS A 40 4.81 -15.83 18.44
CA LYS A 40 4.67 -16.70 17.25
C LYS A 40 4.45 -15.88 15.98
N ILE A 41 3.99 -14.64 16.07
CA ILE A 41 3.71 -13.83 14.89
C ILE A 41 5.03 -13.29 14.31
N ALA A 42 5.27 -13.60 13.03
CA ALA A 42 6.47 -13.20 12.31
C ALA A 42 6.18 -12.43 11.03
N TYR A 43 4.94 -12.47 10.52
CA TYR A 43 4.56 -11.91 9.22
C TYR A 43 3.27 -11.10 9.29
N ILE A 44 3.16 -10.15 8.37
CA ILE A 44 1.92 -9.46 8.02
C ILE A 44 1.56 -9.82 6.56
N HIS A 45 0.38 -10.37 6.35
CA HIS A 45 -0.16 -10.65 5.02
C HIS A 45 -1.08 -9.52 4.59
N ILE A 46 -0.72 -8.86 3.50
CA ILE A 46 -1.49 -7.78 2.87
C ILE A 46 -2.39 -8.39 1.81
N SER A 47 -3.71 -8.33 2.02
CA SER A 47 -4.69 -8.86 1.07
C SER A 47 -5.08 -7.80 0.05
N ILE A 48 -5.73 -6.73 0.53
CA ILE A 48 -6.27 -5.66 -0.33
C ILE A 48 -5.83 -4.30 0.22
N ILE A 49 -5.46 -3.40 -0.68
CA ILE A 49 -5.30 -1.98 -0.43
C ILE A 49 -6.39 -1.23 -1.15
N GLN A 50 -7.21 -0.49 -0.42
CA GLN A 50 -8.26 0.36 -0.95
C GLN A 50 -7.80 1.81 -0.82
N ILE A 51 -7.88 2.57 -1.90
CA ILE A 51 -7.45 3.97 -1.91
C ILE A 51 -8.55 4.82 -2.53
N ILE A 52 -8.78 5.96 -1.89
CA ILE A 52 -9.70 7.01 -2.30
C ILE A 52 -8.91 8.30 -2.41
N LEU A 53 -9.09 8.97 -3.53
CA LEU A 53 -8.61 10.31 -3.81
C LEU A 53 -9.82 11.21 -3.92
N GLU A 54 -9.93 12.19 -3.03
CA GLU A 54 -11.05 13.11 -3.00
C GLU A 54 -10.57 14.54 -3.25
N SER A 55 -11.16 15.16 -4.27
CA SER A 55 -10.87 16.53 -4.66
C SER A 55 -11.49 17.51 -3.66
N THR A 56 -10.72 18.50 -3.22
CA THR A 56 -11.25 19.66 -2.48
C THR A 56 -11.57 20.82 -3.41
N MET A 57 -11.23 20.68 -4.69
CA MET A 57 -11.43 21.70 -5.71
C MET A 57 -12.90 21.76 -6.14
N LYS A 58 -13.30 22.88 -6.74
CA LYS A 58 -14.60 22.95 -7.41
C LYS A 58 -14.69 21.90 -8.52
N ILE A 59 -15.79 21.15 -8.55
CA ILE A 59 -16.10 20.19 -9.62
C ILE A 59 -15.97 20.86 -10.99
N GLY A 60 -15.37 20.13 -11.95
CA GLY A 60 -15.07 20.63 -13.29
C GLY A 60 -13.70 21.28 -13.45
N ILE A 61 -12.97 21.56 -12.36
CA ILE A 61 -11.55 21.96 -12.47
C ILE A 61 -10.74 20.74 -12.89
N ASN A 62 -10.09 20.83 -14.06
CA ASN A 62 -9.22 19.77 -14.55
C ASN A 62 -8.02 19.57 -13.61
N GLY A 63 -7.98 18.43 -12.93
CA GLY A 63 -6.91 17.97 -12.05
C GLY A 63 -6.43 16.59 -12.47
N LEU A 64 -5.90 16.48 -13.69
CA LEU A 64 -5.29 15.24 -14.18
C LEU A 64 -4.14 14.81 -13.25
N MET A 65 -4.18 13.57 -12.81
CA MET A 65 -3.24 13.02 -11.86
C MET A 65 -2.79 11.60 -12.22
N GLU A 66 -1.60 11.27 -11.76
CA GLU A 66 -1.02 9.93 -11.77
C GLU A 66 -0.90 9.43 -10.35
N LEU A 67 -1.13 8.13 -10.19
CA LEU A 67 -0.91 7.43 -8.94
C LEU A 67 -0.18 6.11 -9.21
N GLU A 68 0.79 5.82 -8.36
CA GLU A 68 1.54 4.57 -8.38
C GLU A 68 1.56 3.97 -6.98
N ILE A 69 1.33 2.66 -6.89
CA ILE A 69 1.61 1.86 -5.70
C ILE A 69 2.91 1.14 -5.95
N ARG A 70 3.85 1.24 -5.01
CA ARG A 70 5.20 0.72 -5.19
C ARG A 70 5.67 -0.10 -3.98
N ASP A 71 6.45 -1.14 -4.25
CA ASP A 71 7.28 -1.82 -3.24
C ASP A 71 8.63 -1.11 -3.16
N ASP A 72 8.76 -0.17 -2.22
CA ASP A 72 9.94 0.70 -2.09
C ASP A 72 11.15 -0.03 -1.47
N LYS A 73 11.06 -1.34 -1.23
CA LYS A 73 12.23 -2.17 -0.94
C LYS A 73 13.02 -2.50 -2.20
N LEU A 74 12.41 -2.42 -3.38
CA LEU A 74 13.05 -2.71 -4.64
C LEU A 74 13.85 -1.50 -5.13
N ILE A 75 15.15 -1.70 -5.36
CA ILE A 75 16.08 -0.66 -5.84
C ILE A 75 15.71 -0.18 -7.25
N ASN A 76 15.20 -1.08 -8.09
CA ASN A 76 14.81 -0.73 -9.44
C ASN A 76 13.42 -0.09 -9.44
N GLU A 77 13.35 1.18 -9.80
CA GLU A 77 12.11 1.95 -9.77
C GLU A 77 10.99 1.36 -10.62
N GLU A 78 11.29 0.92 -11.84
CA GLU A 78 10.29 0.37 -12.75
C GLU A 78 9.70 -0.94 -12.22
N LYS A 79 10.56 -1.80 -11.64
CA LYS A 79 10.15 -3.06 -11.02
C LYS A 79 9.45 -2.87 -9.68
N SER A 80 9.63 -1.71 -9.04
CA SER A 80 8.93 -1.40 -7.78
C SER A 80 7.44 -1.15 -7.98
N ILE A 81 6.98 -0.83 -9.21
CA ILE A 81 5.57 -0.50 -9.47
C ILE A 81 4.71 -1.76 -9.38
N ILE A 82 3.81 -1.78 -8.39
CA ILE A 82 2.77 -2.79 -8.20
C ILE A 82 1.56 -2.46 -9.08
N ALA A 83 1.14 -1.20 -9.06
CA ALA A 83 -0.01 -0.72 -9.81
C ALA A 83 0.18 0.74 -10.18
N LYS A 84 -0.39 1.14 -11.32
CA LYS A 84 -0.39 2.53 -11.79
C LYS A 84 -1.75 2.88 -12.36
N GLY A 85 -2.22 4.09 -12.05
CA GLY A 85 -3.48 4.62 -12.53
C GLY A 85 -3.37 6.11 -12.86
N THR A 86 -4.24 6.55 -13.77
CA THR A 86 -4.41 7.97 -14.09
C THR A 86 -5.87 8.35 -13.94
N GLY A 87 -6.14 9.51 -13.34
CA GLY A 87 -7.48 10.01 -13.09
C GLY A 87 -7.55 11.52 -13.20
N ASN A 88 -8.76 12.07 -13.19
CA ASN A 88 -8.97 13.52 -13.24
C ASN A 88 -9.88 13.99 -12.11
N LEU A 89 -9.31 14.60 -11.08
CA LEU A 89 -9.99 15.09 -9.88
C LEU A 89 -11.15 16.08 -10.15
N GLY A 90 -11.29 16.58 -11.38
CA GLY A 90 -12.47 17.36 -11.79
C GLY A 90 -13.80 16.61 -11.66
N VAL A 91 -13.78 15.27 -11.62
CA VAL A 91 -14.96 14.40 -11.39
C VAL A 91 -15.34 14.32 -9.90
N GLY A 92 -14.45 14.75 -8.99
CA GLY A 92 -14.68 14.75 -7.54
C GLY A 92 -13.91 13.64 -6.82
N ILE A 93 -14.21 12.37 -7.08
CA ILE A 93 -13.66 11.23 -6.33
C ILE A 93 -13.09 10.16 -7.28
N PHE A 94 -11.92 9.61 -6.95
CA PHE A 94 -11.35 8.41 -7.56
C PHE A 94 -11.16 7.34 -6.50
N LYS A 95 -11.67 6.14 -6.77
CA LYS A 95 -11.50 4.97 -5.89
C LYS A 95 -10.98 3.78 -6.68
N PHE A 96 -10.05 3.04 -6.11
CA PHE A 96 -9.59 1.78 -6.66
C PHE A 96 -9.10 0.86 -5.53
N ASP A 97 -9.26 -0.43 -5.77
CA ASP A 97 -8.89 -1.51 -4.87
C ASP A 97 -7.83 -2.36 -5.55
N ILE A 98 -6.74 -2.65 -4.83
CA ILE A 98 -5.59 -3.40 -5.33
C ILE A 98 -5.45 -4.65 -4.49
N ASN A 99 -5.53 -5.81 -5.16
CA ASN A 99 -5.32 -7.10 -4.54
C ASN A 99 -3.85 -7.49 -4.65
N LEU A 100 -3.15 -7.54 -3.52
CA LEU A 100 -1.70 -7.72 -3.45
C LEU A 100 -1.28 -9.14 -3.06
N GLN A 101 -2.04 -9.78 -2.16
CA GLN A 101 -1.74 -11.12 -1.60
C GLN A 101 -0.26 -11.31 -1.22
N GLN A 102 0.36 -10.32 -0.57
CA GLN A 102 1.79 -10.30 -0.27
C GLN A 102 2.05 -10.47 1.23
N GLY A 103 2.92 -11.42 1.58
CA GLY A 103 3.44 -11.59 2.94
C GLY A 103 4.71 -10.76 3.17
N LEU A 104 4.73 -9.92 4.20
CA LEU A 104 5.88 -9.11 4.61
C LEU A 104 6.39 -9.58 5.98
N SER A 105 7.70 -9.65 6.16
CA SER A 105 8.32 -10.04 7.44
C SER A 105 8.28 -8.89 8.42
N LEU A 106 7.88 -9.15 9.67
CA LEU A 106 7.92 -8.16 10.73
C LEU A 106 9.34 -7.82 11.19
N ALA A 107 10.31 -8.68 10.88
CA ALA A 107 11.72 -8.45 11.18
C ALA A 107 12.40 -7.49 10.17
N ASP A 108 11.73 -7.15 9.07
CA ASP A 108 12.30 -6.26 8.05
C ASP A 108 12.59 -4.86 8.63
N GLY A 109 13.87 -4.45 8.57
CA GLY A 109 14.32 -3.15 9.06
C GLY A 109 13.57 -1.97 8.41
N ASN A 110 13.17 -2.14 7.15
CA ASN A 110 12.47 -1.16 6.32
C ASN A 110 10.98 -1.52 6.05
N LEU A 111 10.32 -2.29 6.94
CA LEU A 111 8.92 -2.69 6.73
C LEU A 111 7.97 -1.53 6.38
N ASP A 112 8.14 -0.34 6.98
CA ASP A 112 7.30 0.84 6.71
C ASP A 112 7.40 1.34 5.26
N SER A 113 8.55 1.09 4.63
CA SER A 113 8.80 1.39 3.21
C SER A 113 8.35 0.26 2.29
N SER A 114 7.76 -0.84 2.80
CA SER A 114 7.40 -1.98 1.95
C SER A 114 6.33 -1.66 0.92
N ILE A 115 5.42 -0.75 1.24
CA ILE A 115 4.39 -0.32 0.30
C ILE A 115 4.19 1.18 0.46
N ILE A 116 4.33 1.89 -0.65
CA ILE A 116 4.13 3.34 -0.72
C ILE A 116 3.11 3.72 -1.79
N ILE A 117 2.46 4.86 -1.59
CA ILE A 117 1.65 5.55 -2.60
C ILE A 117 2.45 6.74 -3.09
N LYS A 118 2.77 6.77 -4.39
CA LYS A 118 3.33 7.93 -5.08
C LYS A 118 2.22 8.59 -5.91
N TYR A 119 2.12 9.90 -5.85
CA TYR A 119 1.09 10.67 -6.54
C TYR A 119 1.70 11.85 -7.27
N LYS A 120 1.10 12.23 -8.40
CA LYS A 120 1.51 13.43 -9.14
C LYS A 120 0.30 14.12 -9.75
N LEU A 121 0.15 15.41 -9.48
CA LEU A 121 -0.81 16.28 -10.17
C LEU A 121 -0.10 16.92 -11.37
N LYS A 122 -0.66 16.80 -12.57
CA LYS A 122 0.00 17.28 -13.79
C LYS A 122 -0.04 18.80 -13.94
N ARG A 123 -1.00 19.46 -13.28
CA ARG A 123 -1.20 20.91 -13.35
C ARG A 123 -1.15 21.47 -11.93
N GLU A 124 -0.30 22.45 -11.69
CA GLU A 124 -0.10 22.99 -10.34
C GLU A 124 -0.43 24.49 -10.26
N ASN A 125 -0.52 25.17 -11.41
CA ASN A 125 -0.64 26.63 -11.52
C ASN A 125 -2.05 27.19 -11.30
N PHE A 126 -2.89 26.52 -10.53
CA PHE A 126 -4.29 26.92 -10.34
C PHE A 126 -4.71 27.10 -8.87
N MET A 127 -3.84 26.78 -7.91
CA MET A 127 -4.06 27.05 -6.48
C MET A 127 -2.96 27.93 -5.90
N LYS A 128 -3.29 28.62 -4.80
CA LYS A 128 -2.29 29.35 -4.00
C LYS A 128 -1.43 28.35 -3.23
N GLU A 129 -0.23 28.78 -2.85
CA GLU A 129 0.64 28.02 -1.93
C GLU A 129 -0.11 27.61 -0.66
N ASN A 130 0.28 26.48 -0.07
CA ASN A 130 -0.36 25.84 1.10
C ASN A 130 -1.81 25.39 0.91
N SER A 131 -2.40 25.55 -0.28
CA SER A 131 -3.69 24.95 -0.61
C SER A 131 -3.55 23.44 -0.73
N LYS A 132 -4.63 22.70 -0.43
CA LYS A 132 -4.64 21.23 -0.48
C LYS A 132 -5.62 20.74 -1.53
N PRO A 133 -5.22 20.52 -2.80
CA PRO A 133 -6.13 20.17 -3.91
C PRO A 133 -6.91 18.87 -3.72
N PHE A 134 -6.37 17.93 -2.94
CA PHE A 134 -7.03 16.66 -2.66
C PHE A 134 -6.52 16.03 -1.35
N SER A 135 -7.26 15.05 -0.85
CA SER A 135 -6.79 14.09 0.15
C SER A 135 -6.65 12.70 -0.43
N VAL A 136 -5.72 11.93 0.13
CA VAL A 136 -5.54 10.50 -0.13
C VAL A 136 -5.96 9.77 1.14
N THR A 137 -7.03 8.99 1.05
CA THR A 137 -7.47 8.08 2.11
C THR A 137 -7.16 6.65 1.68
N TYR A 138 -6.59 5.87 2.58
CA TYR A 138 -6.26 4.48 2.31
C TYR A 138 -6.67 3.56 3.45
N GLN A 139 -7.09 2.34 3.08
CA GLN A 139 -7.35 1.25 3.99
C GLN A 139 -6.64 -0.01 3.50
N ILE A 140 -5.92 -0.65 4.41
CA ILE A 140 -5.25 -1.93 4.15
C ILE A 140 -5.90 -3.02 4.97
N ASN A 141 -6.37 -4.05 4.26
CA ASN A 141 -6.84 -5.29 4.85
C ASN A 141 -5.66 -6.26 4.97
N TYR A 142 -5.36 -6.67 6.21
CA TYR A 142 -4.21 -7.50 6.51
C TYR A 142 -4.48 -8.49 7.64
N GLU A 143 -3.66 -9.52 7.69
CA GLU A 143 -3.63 -10.51 8.78
C GLU A 143 -2.23 -10.64 9.37
N LEU A 144 -2.15 -10.87 10.68
CA LEU A 144 -0.92 -11.16 11.39
C LEU A 144 -0.77 -12.68 11.51
N THR A 145 0.36 -13.21 11.07
CA THR A 145 0.54 -14.66 10.98
C THR A 145 1.94 -15.11 11.41
N ASN A 146 2.06 -16.39 11.71
CA ASN A 146 3.32 -17.06 12.02
C ASN A 146 4.03 -17.63 10.79
N SER A 147 3.50 -17.46 9.57
CA SER A 147 4.02 -18.08 8.35
C SER A 147 3.97 -17.14 7.15
N HIS A 148 5.03 -17.14 6.34
CA HIS A 148 5.05 -16.41 5.07
C HIS A 148 4.12 -17.04 4.02
N HIS A 149 3.82 -18.33 4.12
CA HIS A 149 2.98 -19.00 3.14
C HIS A 149 1.56 -18.47 3.23
N SER A 150 0.97 -18.13 2.07
CA SER A 150 -0.44 -17.75 1.99
C SER A 150 -1.31 -18.82 2.65
N LEU A 151 -2.41 -18.40 3.28
CA LEU A 151 -3.39 -19.31 3.90
C LEU A 151 -3.85 -20.45 2.96
N THR A 152 -3.73 -20.28 1.64
CA THR A 152 -4.00 -21.28 0.60
C THR A 152 -3.37 -22.65 0.86
N PHE A 153 -2.23 -22.71 1.56
CA PHE A 153 -1.55 -23.97 1.89
C PHE A 153 -1.94 -24.54 3.26
N LYS A 154 -2.53 -23.75 4.17
CA LYS A 154 -2.90 -24.25 5.52
C LYS A 154 -3.96 -25.35 5.48
N ASN A 155 -4.77 -25.40 4.43
CA ASN A 155 -5.85 -26.39 4.28
C ASN A 155 -5.48 -27.57 3.37
N LYS A 156 -4.20 -27.71 2.98
CA LYS A 156 -3.74 -28.85 2.18
C LYS A 156 -2.90 -29.76 3.06
N GLU A 157 -3.32 -31.02 3.22
CA GLU A 157 -2.56 -32.04 3.97
C GLU A 157 -1.20 -32.36 3.35
N VAL A 158 -1.03 -32.11 2.04
CA VAL A 158 0.19 -32.41 1.29
C VAL A 158 0.59 -31.21 0.44
N ILE A 159 1.86 -30.80 0.57
CA ILE A 159 2.49 -29.84 -0.34
C ILE A 159 2.97 -30.64 -1.57
N THR A 160 2.26 -30.52 -2.68
CA THR A 160 2.68 -31.14 -3.95
C THR A 160 3.80 -30.30 -4.54
N ILE A 161 5.00 -30.88 -4.64
CA ILE A 161 6.10 -30.30 -5.40
C ILE A 161 5.79 -30.51 -6.88
N GLU A 162 5.73 -29.42 -7.66
CA GLU A 162 5.54 -29.51 -9.11
C GLU A 162 6.63 -30.37 -9.76
N ASP A 163 6.30 -31.11 -10.81
CA ASP A 163 7.17 -32.10 -11.45
C ASP A 163 8.56 -31.56 -11.83
N LEU A 164 8.69 -30.24 -12.05
CA LEU A 164 9.94 -29.56 -12.38
C LEU A 164 11.04 -29.67 -11.31
N PHE A 165 10.68 -29.98 -10.06
CA PHE A 165 11.61 -30.05 -8.92
C PHE A 165 11.75 -31.47 -8.36
N LYS A 166 11.29 -32.50 -9.08
CA LYS A 166 11.58 -33.87 -8.67
C LYS A 166 13.09 -34.13 -8.79
N PRO A 167 13.71 -34.82 -7.81
CA PRO A 167 15.09 -35.25 -7.93
C PRO A 167 15.23 -36.05 -9.23
N VAL A 168 16.27 -35.77 -10.02
CA VAL A 168 16.62 -36.61 -11.15
C VAL A 168 17.05 -37.96 -10.56
N ILE A 169 16.23 -38.99 -10.77
CA ILE A 169 16.53 -40.39 -10.39
C ILE A 169 17.50 -40.96 -11.41
#